data_AF-A0A2V2U9A3-F1
#
_entry.id   AF-A0A2V2U9A3-F1
#
_cell.length_a   1.000
_cell.length_b   1.000
_cell.length_c   1.000
_cell.angle_alpha   90.00
_cell.angle_beta   90.00
_cell.angle_gamma   90.00
#
_symmetry.space_group_name_H-M   'P 1'
#
loop_
_entity.id
_entity.type
_entity.pdbx_description
1 polymer ?
#
loop_
_entity_poly.entity_id
_entity_poly.type
_entity_poly.pdbx_seq_one_letter_code
_entity_poly.pdbx_strand_id
1 'polypeptide(L)'
;MKPGVDIQLLQSVRHKLIAKNITLQSIKQRQTTTTLVNQLDIPEGLKELIISHGFTLDLLLGLHPTALAQTLGIDNDVAKMIINATRRNVKYD
;
A
#
# COMPACT_ATOMS: atom_id res chain seq x y z
N MET A 1 -42.45 27.58 16.62
CA MET A 1 -41.74 26.33 16.98
C MET A 1 -40.45 26.31 16.19
N LYS A 2 -39.29 26.38 16.87
CA LYS A 2 -37.99 26.42 16.19
C LYS A 2 -37.70 25.02 15.60
N PRO A 3 -37.37 24.87 14.31
CA PRO A 3 -36.84 23.64 13.80
C PRO A 3 -35.40 23.54 14.31
N GLY A 4 -35.25 23.05 15.54
CA GLY A 4 -33.95 22.73 16.11
C GLY A 4 -33.43 21.55 15.31
N VAL A 5 -32.59 21.80 14.31
CA VAL A 5 -31.80 20.75 13.68
C VAL A 5 -31.09 20.04 14.82
N ASP A 6 -31.43 18.76 15.04
CA ASP A 6 -30.90 17.98 16.13
C ASP A 6 -29.40 17.81 15.90
N ILE A 7 -28.61 18.64 16.60
CA ILE A 7 -27.16 18.73 16.40
C ILE A 7 -26.52 17.36 16.68
N GLN A 8 -27.12 16.53 17.54
CA GLN A 8 -26.64 15.18 17.83
C GLN A 8 -26.81 14.25 16.63
N LEU A 9 -27.96 14.29 15.96
CA LEU A 9 -28.20 13.56 14.72
C LEU A 9 -27.18 13.95 13.63
N LEU A 10 -26.93 15.26 13.46
CA LEU A 10 -25.97 15.74 12.47
C LEU A 10 -24.54 15.27 12.79
N GLN A 11 -24.13 15.26 14.06
CA GLN A 11 -22.83 14.73 14.48
C GLN A 11 -22.72 13.22 14.21
N SER A 12 -23.77 12.44 14.50
CA SER A 12 -23.77 10.98 14.21
C SER A 12 -23.59 10.68 12.72
N VAL A 13 -24.27 11.44 11.85
CA VAL A 13 -24.11 11.30 10.38
C VAL A 13 -22.68 11.66 9.95
N ARG A 14 -22.11 12.73 10.52
CA ARG A 14 -20.72 13.13 10.24
C ARG A 14 -19.72 12.04 10.62
N HIS A 15 -19.82 11.47 11.82
CA HIS A 15 -18.92 10.39 12.26
C HIS A 15 -19.01 9.16 11.36
N LYS A 16 -20.23 8.75 10.96
CA LYS A 16 -20.43 7.64 10.03
C LYS A 16 -19.84 7.93 8.65
N LEU A 17 -19.96 9.16 8.15
CA LEU A 17 -19.38 9.56 6.87
C LEU A 17 -17.85 9.58 6.91
N ILE A 18 -17.26 10.09 8.01
CA ILE A 18 -15.81 10.09 8.24
C ILE A 18 -15.27 8.66 8.28
N ALA A 19 -15.88 7.77 9.06
CA ALA A 19 -15.46 6.37 9.14
C ALA A 19 -15.52 5.68 7.78
N LYS A 20 -16.60 5.88 7.01
CA LYS A 20 -16.75 5.29 5.67
C LYS A 20 -15.67 5.80 4.70
N ASN A 21 -15.34 7.09 4.73
CA ASN A 21 -14.27 7.66 3.92
C ASN A 21 -12.89 7.09 4.30
N ILE A 22 -12.58 6.97 5.60
CA ILE A 22 -11.32 6.36 6.06
C ILE A 22 -11.20 4.92 5.54
N THR A 23 -12.26 4.11 5.68
CA THR A 23 -12.27 2.73 5.17
C THR A 23 -12.06 2.68 3.65
N LEU A 24 -12.74 3.53 2.87
CA LEU A 24 -12.57 3.57 1.42
C LEU A 24 -11.16 3.97 1.01
N GLN A 25 -10.55 4.94 1.70
CA GLN A 25 -9.16 5.34 1.44
C GLN A 25 -8.18 4.20 1.73
N SER A 26 -8.36 3.48 2.83
CA SER A 26 -7.53 2.31 3.17
C SER A 26 -7.67 1.18 2.16
N ILE A 27 -8.90 0.91 1.67
CA ILE A 27 -9.13 -0.11 0.63
C ILE A 27 -8.51 0.33 -0.70
N LYS A 28 -8.70 1.59 -1.10
CA LYS A 28 -8.13 2.14 -2.34
C LYS A 28 -6.60 2.06 -2.34
N GLN A 29 -5.95 2.41 -1.22
CA GLN A 29 -4.49 2.33 -1.07
C GLN A 29 -3.96 0.89 -1.20
N ARG A 30 -4.65 -0.09 -0.59
CA ARG A 30 -4.30 -1.50 -0.71
C ARG A 30 -4.41 -1.98 -2.16
N GLN A 31 -5.49 -1.61 -2.85
CA GLN A 31 -5.69 -1.98 -4.27
C GLN A 31 -4.60 -1.39 -5.18
N THR A 32 -4.27 -0.10 -5.05
CA THR A 32 -3.18 0.50 -5.82
C THR A 32 -1.83 -0.15 -5.55
N THR A 33 -1.55 -0.51 -4.29
CA THR A 33 -0.29 -1.17 -3.94
C THR A 33 -0.16 -2.54 -4.60
N THR A 34 -1.22 -3.36 -4.53
CA THR A 34 -1.23 -4.69 -5.14
C THR A 34 -1.10 -4.62 -6.66
N THR A 35 -1.79 -3.67 -7.32
CA THR A 35 -1.69 -3.50 -8.78
C THR A 35 -0.28 -3.14 -9.22
N LEU A 36 0.38 -2.23 -8.51
CA LEU A 36 1.73 -1.80 -8.90
C LEU A 36 2.80 -2.86 -8.59
N VAL A 37 2.68 -3.62 -7.50
CA VAL A 37 3.57 -4.76 -7.23
C VAL A 37 3.37 -5.85 -8.30
N ASN A 38 2.14 -6.06 -8.78
CA ASN A 38 1.86 -7.01 -9.86
C ASN A 38 2.48 -6.62 -11.21
N GLN A 39 2.71 -5.32 -11.44
CA GLN A 39 3.38 -4.79 -12.64
C GLN A 39 4.91 -4.93 -12.59
N LEU A 40 5.48 -5.37 -11.46
CA LEU A 40 6.91 -5.64 -11.40
C LEU A 40 7.27 -6.86 -12.25
N ASP A 41 8.32 -6.70 -13.06
CA ASP A 41 8.94 -7.80 -13.81
C ASP A 41 9.81 -8.66 -12.87
N ILE A 42 9.14 -9.38 -11.96
CA ILE A 42 9.73 -10.31 -11.00
C ILE A 42 8.88 -11.59 -10.91
N PRO A 43 9.44 -12.72 -10.45
CA PRO A 43 8.70 -13.95 -10.19
C PRO A 43 7.46 -13.74 -9.32
N GLU A 44 6.37 -14.42 -9.67
CA GLU A 44 5.07 -14.28 -8.97
C GLU A 44 5.18 -14.59 -7.47
N GLY A 45 5.95 -15.62 -7.10
CA GLY A 45 6.18 -15.95 -5.69
C GLY A 45 6.86 -14.83 -4.87
N LEU A 46 7.64 -13.94 -5.51
CA LEU A 46 8.21 -12.77 -4.84
C LEU A 46 7.19 -11.63 -4.71
N LYS A 47 6.31 -11.48 -5.69
CA LYS A 47 5.21 -10.50 -5.61
C LYS A 47 4.29 -10.83 -4.44
N GLU A 48 3.89 -12.11 -4.34
CA GLU A 48 3.07 -12.59 -3.24
C GLU A 48 3.76 -12.37 -1.89
N LEU A 49 5.08 -12.63 -1.80
CA LEU A 49 5.86 -12.38 -0.59
C LEU A 49 5.82 -10.90 -0.18
N ILE A 50 6.04 -9.98 -1.12
CA ILE A 50 6.02 -8.52 -0.91
C ILE A 50 4.62 -8.06 -0.46
N ILE A 51 3.57 -8.52 -1.14
CA ILE A 51 2.17 -8.17 -0.84
C ILE A 51 1.77 -8.74 0.54
N SER A 52 2.16 -9.97 0.83
CA SER A 52 1.86 -10.66 2.10
C SER A 52 2.52 -9.96 3.30
N HIS A 53 3.77 -9.50 3.13
CA HIS A 53 4.46 -8.69 4.14
C HIS A 53 3.96 -7.25 4.22
N GLY A 54 3.08 -6.82 3.32
CA GLY A 54 2.54 -5.46 3.30
C GLY A 54 3.56 -4.40 2.84
N PHE A 55 4.58 -4.80 2.10
CA PHE A 55 5.53 -3.85 1.51
C PHE A 55 4.87 -3.07 0.38
N THR A 56 5.02 -1.75 0.41
CA THR A 56 4.64 -0.85 -0.68
C THR A 56 5.86 -0.54 -1.55
N LEU A 57 5.63 -0.16 -2.81
CA LEU A 57 6.72 0.24 -3.71
C LEU A 57 7.53 1.42 -3.18
N ASP A 58 6.87 2.37 -2.54
CA ASP A 58 7.53 3.53 -1.93
C ASP A 58 8.54 3.09 -0.85
N LEU A 59 8.13 2.14 0.00
CA LEU A 59 9.00 1.49 0.98
C LEU A 59 10.15 0.74 0.30
N LEU A 60 9.86 -0.02 -0.77
CA LEU A 60 10.88 -0.77 -1.53
C LEU A 60 11.92 0.15 -2.18
N LEU A 61 11.53 1.35 -2.64
CA LEU A 61 12.44 2.34 -3.20
C LEU A 61 13.36 2.97 -2.16
N GLY A 62 12.86 3.16 -0.93
CA GLY A 62 13.61 3.73 0.19
C GLY A 62 14.48 2.71 0.93
N LEU A 63 14.22 1.41 0.77
CA LEU A 63 14.94 0.35 1.46
C LEU A 63 16.27 -0.01 0.77
N HIS A 64 17.26 -0.35 1.59
CA HIS A 64 18.50 -0.94 1.09
C HIS A 64 18.27 -2.44 0.76
N PRO A 65 18.84 -2.98 -0.35
CA PRO A 65 18.63 -4.38 -0.73
C PRO A 65 18.96 -5.37 0.38
N THR A 66 19.98 -5.08 1.18
CA THR A 66 20.39 -5.93 2.30
C THR A 66 19.36 -5.96 3.43
N ALA A 67 18.73 -4.81 3.72
CA ALA A 67 17.67 -4.74 4.72
C ALA A 67 16.41 -5.46 4.22
N LEU A 68 16.10 -5.33 2.93
CA LEU A 68 15.01 -6.05 2.29
C LEU A 68 15.24 -7.57 2.33
N ALA A 69 16.45 -8.02 2.01
CA ALA A 69 16.88 -9.41 2.08
C ALA A 69 16.71 -10.00 3.49
N GLN A 70 17.18 -9.28 4.50
CA GLN A 70 17.04 -9.68 5.91
C GLN A 70 15.58 -9.71 6.36
N THR A 71 14.76 -8.76 5.91
CA THR A 71 13.35 -8.68 6.34
C THR A 71 12.49 -9.76 5.72
N LEU A 72 12.71 -10.05 4.43
CA LEU A 72 11.98 -11.06 3.68
C LEU A 72 12.59 -12.47 3.83
N GLY A 73 13.77 -12.59 4.43
CA GLY A 73 14.50 -13.86 4.52
C GLY A 73 14.94 -14.40 3.17
N ILE A 74 15.24 -13.51 2.21
CA ILE A 74 15.64 -13.86 0.84
C ILE A 74 17.12 -13.51 0.61
N ASP A 75 17.68 -14.04 -0.47
CA ASP A 75 19.03 -13.69 -0.92
C ASP A 75 19.16 -12.21 -1.30
N ASN A 76 20.35 -11.66 -1.03
CA ASN A 76 20.67 -10.26 -1.32
C ASN A 76 20.61 -9.94 -2.83
N ASP A 77 20.91 -10.91 -3.69
CA ASP A 77 20.75 -10.79 -5.14
C ASP A 77 19.28 -10.73 -5.55
N VAL A 78 18.42 -11.53 -4.91
CA VAL A 78 16.97 -11.49 -5.14
C VAL A 78 16.41 -10.14 -4.68
N ALA A 79 16.85 -9.64 -3.52
CA ALA A 79 16.46 -8.32 -3.03
C ALA A 79 16.93 -7.19 -3.95
N LYS A 80 18.16 -7.25 -4.47
CA LYS A 80 18.64 -6.31 -5.51
C LYS A 80 17.79 -6.38 -6.77
N MET A 81 17.37 -7.57 -7.20
CA MET A 81 16.51 -7.73 -8.36
C MET A 81 15.16 -7.05 -8.17
N ILE A 82 14.53 -7.23 -7.00
CA ILE A 82 13.26 -6.58 -6.64
C ILE A 82 13.40 -5.05 -6.66
N ILE A 83 14.44 -4.52 -6.02
CA ILE A 83 14.67 -3.06 -5.99
C ILE A 83 14.95 -2.51 -7.39
N ASN A 84 15.73 -3.23 -8.21
CA ASN A 84 15.98 -2.82 -9.59
C ASN A 84 14.71 -2.87 -10.44
N ALA A 85 13.88 -3.91 -10.32
CA ALA A 85 12.60 -4.00 -11.01
C ALA A 85 11.64 -2.86 -10.58
N THR A 86 11.62 -2.55 -9.29
CA THR A 86 10.87 -1.44 -8.71
C THR A 86 11.32 -0.09 -9.27
N ARG A 87 12.62 0.17 -9.30
CA ARG A 87 13.19 1.39 -9.91
C ARG A 87 12.92 1.50 -11.41
N ARG A 88 12.86 0.39 -12.14
CA ARG A 88 12.52 0.40 -13.57
C ARG A 88 11.06 0.77 -13.82
N ASN A 89 10.14 0.28 -12.98
CA ASN A 89 8.72 0.62 -13.09
C ASN A 89 8.43 2.10 -12.80
N VAL A 90 9.12 2.70 -11.83
CA VAL A 90 8.92 4.11 -11.43
C VAL A 90 9.48 5.11 -12.46
N LYS A 91 10.45 4.69 -13.28
CA LYS A 91 11.03 5.56 -14.33
C LYS A 91 10.14 5.73 -15.56
N TYR A 92 9.00 5.04 -15.62
CA TYR A 92 8.10 5.04 -16.78
C TYR A 92 6.76 5.75 -16.54
N ASP A 93 6.58 6.41 -15.39
CA ASP A 93 5.42 7.28 -15.09
C ASP A 93 5.73 8.75 -15.39
#